data_AF-A0AAW2XEG4-F1
#
_entry.id   AF-A0AAW2XEG4-F1
#
_cell.length_a   1.000
_cell.length_b   1.000
_cell.length_c   1.000
_cell.angle_alpha   90.00
_cell.angle_beta   90.00
_cell.angle_gamma   90.00
#
_symmetry.space_group_name_H-M   'P 1'
#
loop_
_entity.id
_entity.type
_entity.pdbx_description
1 polymer ?
#
loop_
_entity_poly.entity_id
_entity_poly.type
_entity_poly.pdbx_seq_one_letter_code
_entity_poly.pdbx_strand_id
1 'polypeptide(L)'
;MTNAGNLSCKNSFSNNKQKQNYLPKRIILVRHGETEVNEDETVLEYVPNYKINLSKKGRHQAHKTGSKIREIVSETDECWKVFFYVSPSSRTRETMEEIIGGGGETFPKEKVVECEKNAG
;
A
#
# COMPACT_ATOMS: atom_id res chain seq x y z
N MET A 1 19.53 36.11 12.02
CA MET A 1 20.14 34.91 12.64
C MET A 1 19.01 33.91 12.87
N THR A 2 18.85 32.78 12.21
CA THR A 2 19.63 32.00 11.24
C THR A 2 18.64 31.31 10.29
N ASN A 3 19.02 31.26 9.02
CA ASN A 3 18.33 30.62 7.90
C ASN A 3 18.28 29.09 8.12
N ALA A 4 17.11 28.46 8.12
CA ALA A 4 16.96 27.02 8.00
C ALA A 4 16.45 26.73 6.57
N GLY A 5 17.41 26.54 5.67
CA GLY A 5 17.19 26.37 4.24
C GLY A 5 16.52 25.05 3.87
N ASN A 6 15.72 25.12 2.81
CA ASN A 6 15.42 24.08 1.83
C ASN A 6 16.21 22.77 1.98
N LEU A 7 15.58 21.73 2.53
CA LEU A 7 15.94 20.35 2.20
C LEU A 7 15.05 19.87 1.04
N SER A 8 15.38 20.37 -0.15
CA SER A 8 15.08 19.66 -1.40
C SER A 8 15.75 18.30 -1.32
N CYS A 9 15.04 17.23 -1.71
CA CYS A 9 15.71 15.99 -2.08
C CYS A 9 16.82 16.37 -3.08
N LYS A 10 18.08 16.21 -2.67
CA LYS A 10 19.19 16.60 -3.54
C LYS A 10 19.21 15.59 -4.67
N ASN A 11 18.67 15.99 -5.83
CA ASN A 11 19.08 15.41 -7.09
C ASN A 11 20.54 15.82 -7.32
N SER A 12 21.47 15.02 -6.79
CA SER A 12 22.84 14.98 -7.29
C SER A 12 22.77 14.35 -8.68
N PHE A 13 22.50 15.18 -9.69
CA PHE A 13 22.76 14.85 -11.09
C PHE A 13 24.27 14.75 -11.30
N SER A 14 24.85 13.65 -10.83
CA SER A 14 26.17 13.20 -11.25
C SER A 14 25.99 12.45 -12.57
N ASN A 15 26.60 12.97 -13.63
CA ASN A 15 26.65 12.38 -14.97
C ASN A 15 27.46 11.07 -14.98
N ASN A 16 26.93 10.03 -14.35
CA ASN A 16 27.38 8.66 -14.50
C ASN A 16 26.15 7.75 -14.44
N LYS A 17 25.66 7.33 -15.62
CA LYS A 17 24.59 6.33 -15.78
C LYS A 17 25.10 4.95 -15.33
N GLN A 18 25.40 4.78 -14.05
CA GLN A 18 25.35 3.47 -13.44
C GLN A 18 23.88 3.21 -13.15
N LYS A 19 23.28 2.24 -13.85
CA LYS A 19 21.98 1.68 -13.49
C LYS A 19 22.11 1.11 -12.08
N GLN A 20 21.85 1.92 -11.07
CA GLN A 20 21.68 1.44 -9.71
C GLN A 20 20.44 0.55 -9.74
N ASN A 21 20.64 -0.76 -9.67
CA ASN A 21 19.56 -1.72 -9.48
C ASN A 21 19.02 -1.52 -8.07
N TYR A 22 18.07 -0.60 -7.92
CA TYR A 22 17.39 -0.36 -6.65
C TYR A 22 16.44 -1.54 -6.39
N LEU A 23 16.96 -2.58 -5.75
CA LEU A 23 16.15 -3.61 -5.13
C LEU A 23 15.31 -2.98 -4.00
N PRO A 24 14.09 -3.47 -3.75
CA PRO A 24 13.28 -2.97 -2.66
C PRO A 24 14.02 -3.20 -1.33
N LYS A 25 14.08 -2.15 -0.48
CA LYS A 25 14.69 -2.25 0.86
C LYS A 25 13.95 -3.25 1.74
N ARG A 26 12.64 -3.43 1.53
CA ARG A 26 11.76 -4.32 2.30
C ARG A 26 10.69 -4.92 1.38
N ILE A 27 10.36 -6.19 1.62
CA ILE A 27 9.19 -6.86 1.06
C ILE A 27 8.24 -7.13 2.22
N ILE A 28 7.03 -6.56 2.15
CA ILE A 28 6.01 -6.71 3.19
C ILE A 28 4.86 -7.52 2.58
N LEU A 29 4.63 -8.70 3.12
CA LEU A 29 3.54 -9.57 2.69
C LEU A 29 2.32 -9.30 3.57
N VAL A 30 1.20 -8.96 2.93
CA VAL A 30 -0.05 -8.63 3.62
C VAL A 30 -1.15 -9.57 3.14
N ARG A 31 -1.77 -10.29 4.07
CA ARG A 31 -3.00 -11.05 3.80
C ARG A 31 -4.18 -10.07 3.80
N HIS A 32 -5.19 -10.36 2.96
CA HIS A 32 -6.43 -9.58 2.97
C HIS A 32 -7.08 -9.53 4.36
N GLY A 33 -7.85 -8.47 4.62
CA GLY A 33 -8.66 -8.35 5.83
C GLY A 33 -9.80 -9.37 5.89
N GLU A 34 -10.48 -9.41 7.03
CA GLU A 34 -11.70 -10.22 7.23
C GLU A 34 -12.77 -9.93 6.17
N THR A 35 -13.40 -10.98 5.65
CA THR A 35 -14.43 -10.88 4.61
C THR A 35 -15.84 -11.11 5.15
N GLU A 36 -16.85 -10.75 4.37
CA GLU A 36 -18.26 -11.07 4.68
C GLU A 36 -18.46 -12.59 4.86
N VAL A 37 -17.77 -13.41 4.07
CA VAL A 37 -17.78 -14.88 4.21
C VAL A 37 -17.13 -15.38 5.51
N ASN A 38 -16.22 -14.61 6.12
CA ASN A 38 -15.69 -14.97 7.44
C ASN A 38 -16.71 -14.72 8.57
N GLU A 39 -17.71 -13.89 8.32
CA GLU A 39 -18.84 -13.64 9.24
C GLU A 39 -20.01 -14.59 8.95
N ASP A 40 -20.34 -14.79 7.68
CA ASP A 40 -21.46 -15.61 7.21
C ASP A 40 -21.10 -16.33 5.89
N GLU A 41 -20.88 -17.64 5.97
CA GLU A 41 -20.51 -18.46 4.81
C GLU A 41 -21.64 -18.53 3.75
N THR A 42 -22.90 -18.26 4.11
CA THR A 42 -24.04 -18.30 3.18
C THR A 42 -23.91 -17.26 2.07
N VAL A 43 -23.06 -16.24 2.25
CA VAL A 43 -22.69 -15.27 1.20
C VAL A 43 -22.18 -15.96 -0.07
N LEU A 44 -21.55 -17.13 0.05
CA LEU A 44 -21.07 -17.92 -1.08
C LEU A 44 -22.20 -18.44 -1.99
N GLU A 45 -23.44 -18.53 -1.49
CA GLU A 45 -24.58 -19.01 -2.27
C GLU A 45 -24.99 -18.01 -3.37
N TYR A 46 -24.72 -16.72 -3.17
CA TYR A 46 -25.14 -15.65 -4.07
C TYR A 46 -24.02 -14.73 -4.57
N VAL A 47 -22.82 -14.77 -3.97
CA VAL A 47 -21.64 -14.02 -4.42
C VAL A 47 -20.51 -14.97 -4.85
N PRO A 48 -20.00 -14.86 -6.10
CA PRO A 48 -18.82 -15.62 -6.51
C PRO A 48 -17.60 -15.34 -5.62
N ASN A 49 -16.81 -16.37 -5.31
CA ASN A 49 -15.69 -16.27 -4.37
C ASN A 49 -14.67 -15.13 -4.67
N TYR A 50 -14.42 -14.81 -5.95
CA TYR A 50 -13.50 -13.72 -6.32
C TYR A 50 -14.10 -12.31 -6.10
N LYS A 51 -15.43 -12.22 -5.98
CA LYS A 51 -16.21 -11.00 -5.72
C LYS A 51 -16.52 -10.76 -4.25
N ILE A 52 -16.12 -11.66 -3.35
CA ILE A 52 -16.31 -11.45 -1.92
C ILE A 52 -15.52 -10.22 -1.47
N ASN A 53 -16.23 -9.34 -0.78
CA ASN A 53 -15.71 -8.09 -0.23
C ASN A 53 -15.26 -8.26 1.23
N LEU A 54 -14.56 -7.25 1.73
CA LEU A 54 -14.21 -7.15 3.13
C LEU A 54 -15.45 -6.83 3.98
N SER A 55 -15.47 -7.39 5.18
CA SER A 55 -16.42 -6.93 6.19
C SER A 55 -16.05 -5.52 6.68
N LYS A 56 -16.96 -4.87 7.42
CA LYS A 56 -16.65 -3.57 8.06
C LYS A 56 -15.41 -3.67 8.96
N LYS A 57 -15.27 -4.79 9.67
CA LYS A 57 -14.12 -5.07 10.52
C LYS A 57 -12.86 -5.32 9.70
N GLY A 58 -12.96 -6.05 8.59
CA GLY A 58 -11.85 -6.24 7.65
C GLY A 58 -11.28 -4.94 7.08
N ARG A 59 -12.14 -3.99 6.73
CA ARG A 59 -11.71 -2.65 6.28
C ARG A 59 -10.90 -1.92 7.35
N HIS A 60 -11.39 -1.91 8.60
CA HIS A 60 -10.66 -1.30 9.72
C HIS A 60 -9.31 -1.98 10.01
N GLN A 61 -9.24 -3.30 9.89
CA GLN A 61 -7.98 -4.05 10.01
C GLN A 61 -6.98 -3.60 8.94
N ALA A 62 -7.42 -3.49 7.69
CA ALA A 62 -6.61 -3.05 6.57
C ALA A 62 -6.10 -1.62 6.76
N HIS A 63 -6.98 -0.69 7.16
CA HIS A 63 -6.60 0.69 7.44
C HIS A 63 -5.53 0.80 8.54
N LYS A 64 -5.74 0.13 9.68
CA LYS A 64 -4.73 0.05 10.76
C LYS A 64 -3.40 -0.55 10.29
N THR A 65 -3.46 -1.52 9.39
CA THR A 65 -2.28 -2.16 8.81
C THR A 65 -1.51 -1.16 7.95
N GLY A 66 -2.20 -0.34 7.17
CA GLY A 66 -1.60 0.75 6.40
C GLY A 66 -0.80 1.71 7.26
N SER A 67 -1.37 2.16 8.39
CA SER A 67 -0.68 3.07 9.32
C SER A 67 0.62 2.47 9.87
N LYS A 68 0.62 1.18 10.22
CA LYS A 68 1.83 0.48 10.69
C LYS A 68 2.88 0.34 9.59
N ILE A 69 2.46 0.02 8.36
CA ILE A 69 3.38 -0.08 7.23
C ILE A 69 4.03 1.27 6.98
N ARG A 70 3.24 2.36 7.00
CA ARG A 70 3.74 3.73 6.84
C ARG A 70 4.84 4.05 7.85
N GLU A 71 4.60 3.74 9.13
CA GLU A 71 5.59 3.90 10.20
C GLU A 71 6.90 3.17 9.85
N ILE A 72 6.82 1.87 9.52
CA ILE A 72 7.98 1.03 9.18
C ILE A 72 8.78 1.57 7.98
N VAL A 73 8.11 2.03 6.92
CA VAL A 73 8.81 2.51 5.71
C VAL A 73 9.38 3.91 5.87
N SER A 74 8.79 4.73 6.76
CA SER A 74 9.21 6.11 6.98
C SER A 74 10.26 6.29 8.09
N GLU A 75 10.48 5.27 8.93
CA GLU A 75 11.35 5.35 10.11
C GLU A 75 12.82 5.73 9.79
N THR A 76 13.35 5.27 8.65
CA THR A 76 14.80 5.33 8.38
C THR A 76 15.23 6.36 7.33
N ASP A 77 14.32 6.83 6.48
CA ASP A 77 14.67 7.63 5.30
C ASP A 77 13.46 8.45 4.85
N GLU A 78 13.58 9.77 4.72
CA GLU A 78 12.50 10.63 4.23
C GLU A 78 12.18 10.40 2.73
N CYS A 79 13.13 9.86 1.96
CA CYS A 79 13.00 9.56 0.53
C CYS A 79 12.45 8.14 0.24
N TRP A 80 11.63 7.59 1.15
CA TRP A 80 10.95 6.31 0.92
C TRP A 80 9.89 6.41 -0.19
N LYS A 81 9.62 5.27 -0.82
CA LYS A 81 8.56 5.03 -1.82
C LYS A 81 8.01 3.62 -1.63
N VAL A 82 6.72 3.43 -1.91
CA VAL A 82 6.05 2.12 -1.86
C VAL A 82 5.50 1.74 -3.23
N PHE A 83 5.53 0.44 -3.52
CA PHE A 83 4.94 -0.16 -4.70
C PHE A 83 4.01 -1.28 -4.24
N PHE A 84 2.82 -1.38 -4.84
CA PHE A 84 1.83 -2.38 -4.46
C PHE A 84 1.65 -3.42 -5.57
N TYR A 85 1.85 -4.69 -5.21
CA TYR A 85 1.43 -5.83 -6.02
C TYR A 85 0.18 -6.43 -5.39
N VAL A 86 -0.92 -6.52 -6.15
CA VAL A 86 -2.22 -6.91 -5.62
C VAL A 86 -2.83 -8.00 -6.47
N SER A 87 -3.28 -9.06 -5.81
CA SER A 87 -4.05 -10.15 -6.42
C SER A 87 -5.39 -9.64 -6.99
N PRO A 88 -5.95 -10.27 -8.04
CA PRO A 88 -7.17 -9.82 -8.70
C PRO A 88 -8.46 -9.91 -7.86
N SER A 89 -8.46 -10.53 -6.68
CA SER A 89 -9.69 -10.69 -5.89
C SER A 89 -10.19 -9.36 -5.30
N SER A 90 -11.51 -9.25 -5.07
CA SER A 90 -12.11 -8.02 -4.54
C SER A 90 -11.61 -7.70 -3.14
N ARG A 91 -11.61 -8.69 -2.22
CA ARG A 91 -11.00 -8.59 -0.89
C ARG A 91 -9.55 -8.08 -0.86
N THR A 92 -8.70 -8.44 -1.84
CA THR A 92 -7.31 -7.96 -1.89
C THR A 92 -7.20 -6.53 -2.40
N ARG A 93 -8.06 -6.14 -3.35
CA ARG A 93 -8.14 -4.75 -3.84
C ARG A 93 -8.69 -3.82 -2.77
N GLU A 94 -9.78 -4.19 -2.10
CA GLU A 94 -10.32 -3.41 -0.97
C GLU A 94 -9.33 -3.30 0.18
N THR A 95 -8.60 -4.38 0.50
CA THR A 95 -7.54 -4.32 1.53
C THR A 95 -6.47 -3.29 1.16
N MET A 96 -6.04 -3.26 -0.10
CA MET A 96 -5.06 -2.28 -0.58
C MET A 96 -5.62 -0.86 -0.51
N GLU A 97 -6.88 -0.64 -0.93
CA GLU A 97 -7.51 0.69 -0.94
C GLU A 97 -7.62 1.26 0.47
N GLU A 98 -7.96 0.43 1.45
CA GLU A 98 -7.97 0.78 2.87
C GLU A 98 -6.56 1.03 3.42
N ILE A 99 -5.56 0.24 3.00
CA ILE A 99 -4.14 0.45 3.37
C ILE A 99 -3.61 1.79 2.86
N ILE A 100 -3.96 2.17 1.63
CA ILE A 100 -3.60 3.48 1.06
C ILE A 100 -4.33 4.61 1.81
N GLY A 101 -5.44 4.29 2.48
CA GLY A 101 -6.25 5.21 3.27
C GLY A 101 -7.35 5.87 2.43
N GLY A 102 -8.05 5.10 1.59
CA GLY A 102 -9.31 5.52 0.96
C GLY A 102 -9.25 6.89 0.26
N GLY A 103 -8.26 7.11 -0.61
CA GLY A 103 -8.04 8.41 -1.28
C GLY A 103 -6.66 9.03 -1.04
N GLY A 104 -5.81 8.38 -0.21
CA GLY A 104 -4.41 8.77 0.02
C GLY A 104 -4.15 9.40 1.39
N GLU A 105 -5.02 9.16 2.38
CA GLU A 105 -4.84 9.69 3.74
C GLU A 105 -3.65 9.04 4.46
N THR A 106 -3.44 7.74 4.27
CA THR A 106 -2.34 7.02 4.93
C THR A 106 -1.04 7.18 4.15
N PHE A 107 -1.10 7.07 2.82
CA PHE A 107 0.06 7.23 1.95
C PHE A 107 -0.11 8.45 1.03
N PRO A 108 0.76 9.47 1.15
CA PRO A 108 0.78 10.58 0.20
C PRO A 108 0.97 10.08 -1.23
N LYS A 109 0.30 10.70 -2.21
CA LYS A 109 0.29 10.23 -3.61
C LYS A 109 1.70 10.16 -4.20
N GLU A 110 2.59 11.05 -3.80
CA GLU A 110 3.97 11.14 -4.29
C GLU A 110 4.84 9.98 -3.79
N LYS A 111 4.38 9.28 -2.74
CA LYS A 111 5.05 8.14 -2.12
C LYS A 111 4.60 6.81 -2.70
N VAL A 112 3.51 6.77 -3.47
CA VAL A 112 2.99 5.57 -4.13
C VAL A 112 3.41 5.58 -5.59
N VAL A 113 4.23 4.61 -6.00
CA VAL A 113 4.84 4.60 -7.34
C VAL A 113 3.89 4.05 -8.39
N GLU A 114 3.33 2.88 -8.15
CA GLU A 114 2.33 2.27 -9.01
C GLU A 114 1.67 1.10 -8.27
N CYS A 115 0.44 0.80 -8.64
CA CYS A 115 -0.21 -0.44 -8.23
C CYS A 115 -0.49 -1.27 -9.47
N GLU A 116 0.17 -2.42 -9.58
CA GLU A 116 -0.16 -3.38 -10.62
C GLU A 116 -1.40 -4.17 -10.18
N LYS A 117 -2.57 -3.71 -10.64
CA LYS A 117 -3.84 -4.45 -10.53
C LYS A 117 -3.91 -5.37 -11.75
N ASN A 118 -3.42 -6.61 -11.62
CA ASN A 118 -3.67 -7.59 -12.67
C ASN A 118 -5.20 -7.78 -12.79
N ALA A 119 -5.76 -7.36 -13.92
CA ALA A 119 -7.15 -7.59 -14.29
C ALA A 119 -7.17 -8.82 -15.20
N GLY A 120 -7.70 -9.93 -14.68
CA GLY A 120 -8.16 -11.05 -15.50
C GLY A 120 -9.64 -10.86 -15.77
#